data_AF-A0A2J7R953-F1
#
_entry.id   AF-A0A2J7R953-F1
#
_cell.length_a   1.000
_cell.length_b   1.000
_cell.length_c   1.000
_cell.angle_alpha   90.00
_cell.angle_beta   90.00
_cell.angle_gamma   90.00
#
_symmetry.space_group_name_H-M   'P 1'
#
loop_
_entity.id
_entity.type
_entity.pdbx_description
1 polymer ?
#
loop_
_entity_poly.entity_id
_entity_poly.type
_entity_poly.pdbx_seq_one_letter_code
_entity_poly.pdbx_strand_id
1 'polypeptide(L)'
;MMSKMEERRKWKNVNNEEGRRKYRRLRNELKRTTDRAKKEYLETICNEIMEFQRTGRYDLMYMKTKELGWKENHGIQNIGITDSQGNRIVDQKQVLKISENYITELYDRTNRPETLEVEPEVVDTDEKVPYILQSEAEKAIKDMRNGKATGDDVPGDVLKLLGEGGLKTLTKLINIIYETGELPKEFKEVTMIALKKKTIATKCSDHRTISIMAHTAKILKRRAERKIEDILGENQFGFRRGKGTRDAIGMTRIIAERTLEIDEELCACFIDWQKAFNRVNWTKLKQNLKETGIDWCERRLISKLYMDQKVKSANG
;
A
#
# COMPACT_ATOMS: atom_id res chain seq x y z
N MET A 1 -14.57 39.19 13.87
CA MET A 1 -13.85 38.41 14.91
C MET A 1 -12.51 39.05 15.29
N MET A 2 -11.68 39.44 14.31
CA MET A 2 -10.34 40.03 14.52
C MET A 2 -10.35 41.32 15.38
N SER A 3 -11.22 42.28 15.05
CA SER A 3 -11.38 43.52 15.84
C SER A 3 -11.70 43.26 17.33
N LYS A 4 -12.59 42.30 17.63
CA LYS A 4 -12.90 41.90 19.03
C LYS A 4 -11.74 41.18 19.72
N MET A 5 -10.89 40.45 18.98
CA MET A 5 -9.69 39.83 19.53
C MET A 5 -8.62 40.86 19.90
N GLU A 6 -8.45 41.89 19.07
CA GLU A 6 -7.56 43.04 19.34
C GLU A 6 -8.06 43.86 20.52
N GLU A 7 -9.36 44.11 20.59
CA GLU A 7 -9.99 44.80 21.71
C GLU A 7 -9.81 44.03 23.02
N ARG A 8 -10.01 42.71 23.02
CA ARG A 8 -9.73 41.85 24.19
C ARG A 8 -8.25 41.95 24.63
N ARG A 9 -7.29 42.09 23.71
CA ARG A 9 -5.86 42.21 24.04
C ARG A 9 -5.56 43.48 24.83
N LYS A 10 -6.23 44.60 24.51
CA LYS A 10 -6.09 45.88 25.21
C LYS A 10 -6.47 45.78 26.69
N TRP A 11 -7.48 44.96 27.01
CA TRP A 11 -7.99 44.78 28.38
C TRP A 11 -7.33 43.64 29.17
N LYS A 12 -6.36 42.92 28.59
CA LYS A 12 -5.77 41.70 29.18
C LYS A 12 -4.98 41.98 30.47
N ASN A 13 -4.31 43.12 30.55
CA ASN A 13 -3.43 43.49 31.66
C ASN A 13 -3.97 44.68 32.47
N VAL A 14 -5.22 45.09 32.23
CA VAL A 14 -5.85 46.23 32.93
C VAL A 14 -6.45 45.74 34.25
N ASN A 15 -5.95 46.24 35.38
CA ASN A 15 -6.22 45.65 36.69
C ASN A 15 -7.35 46.32 37.50
N ASN A 16 -8.07 47.27 36.91
CA ASN A 16 -9.27 47.88 37.49
C ASN A 16 -10.53 47.02 37.29
N GLU A 17 -11.56 47.24 38.11
CA GLU A 17 -12.78 46.42 38.12
C GLU A 17 -13.53 46.46 36.77
N GLU A 18 -13.59 47.64 36.17
CA GLU A 18 -14.24 47.85 34.86
C GLU A 18 -13.50 47.13 33.72
N GLY A 19 -12.16 47.15 33.73
CA GLY A 19 -11.30 46.47 32.76
C GLY A 19 -11.43 44.95 32.86
N ARG A 20 -11.48 44.39 34.08
CA ARG A 20 -11.74 42.95 34.29
C ARG A 20 -13.14 42.55 33.81
N ARG A 21 -14.14 43.41 33.99
CA ARG A 21 -15.52 43.18 33.49
C ARG A 21 -15.56 43.19 31.95
N LYS A 22 -14.93 44.18 31.30
CA LYS A 22 -14.82 44.25 29.83
C LYS A 22 -14.05 43.07 29.23
N TYR A 23 -12.93 42.68 29.84
CA TYR A 23 -12.15 41.50 29.41
C TYR A 23 -12.97 40.20 29.49
N ARG A 24 -13.67 39.95 30.61
CA ARG A 24 -14.51 38.75 30.76
C ARG A 24 -15.64 38.70 29.75
N ARG A 25 -16.33 39.83 29.51
CA ARG A 25 -17.39 39.94 28.50
C ARG A 25 -16.86 39.58 27.11
N LEU A 26 -15.78 40.23 26.67
CA LEU A 26 -15.17 40.00 25.36
C LEU A 26 -14.62 38.57 25.22
N ARG A 27 -14.02 38.00 26.27
CA ARG A 27 -13.55 36.61 26.28
C ARG A 27 -14.71 35.63 26.10
N ASN A 28 -15.80 35.80 26.84
CA ASN A 28 -16.97 34.92 26.76
C ASN A 28 -17.67 35.04 25.42
N GLU A 29 -17.77 36.26 24.88
CA GLU A 29 -18.34 36.51 23.57
C GLU A 29 -17.50 35.87 22.46
N LEU A 30 -16.18 36.06 22.49
CA LEU A 30 -15.26 35.40 21.54
C LEU A 30 -15.36 33.87 21.65
N LYS A 31 -15.39 33.33 22.87
CA LYS A 31 -15.57 31.89 23.08
C LYS A 31 -16.87 31.40 22.45
N ARG A 32 -18.00 32.05 22.72
CA ARG A 32 -19.31 31.70 22.11
C ARG A 32 -19.27 31.76 20.59
N THR A 33 -18.62 32.77 20.01
CA THR A 33 -18.49 32.86 18.55
C THR A 33 -17.62 31.76 17.97
N THR A 34 -16.51 31.41 18.62
CA THR A 34 -15.63 30.30 18.20
C THR A 34 -16.35 28.97 18.32
N ASP A 35 -17.05 28.73 19.42
CA ASP A 35 -17.80 27.49 19.66
C ASP A 35 -18.93 27.33 18.63
N ARG A 36 -19.62 28.43 18.27
CA ARG A 36 -20.64 28.44 17.22
C ARG A 36 -20.04 28.12 15.85
N ALA A 37 -18.99 28.81 15.44
CA ALA A 37 -18.33 28.57 14.17
C ALA A 37 -17.78 27.12 14.07
N LYS A 38 -17.24 26.58 15.17
CA LYS A 38 -16.81 25.18 15.25
C LYS A 38 -17.99 24.23 15.06
N LYS A 39 -19.14 24.50 15.68
CA LYS A 39 -20.35 23.70 15.54
C LYS A 39 -20.87 23.72 14.10
N GLU A 40 -21.00 24.89 13.49
CA GLU A 40 -21.43 25.07 12.09
C GLU A 40 -20.52 24.31 11.11
N TYR A 41 -19.20 24.39 11.33
CA TYR A 41 -18.22 23.63 10.54
C TYR A 41 -18.40 22.11 10.69
N LEU A 42 -18.57 21.62 11.92
CA LEU A 42 -18.79 20.19 12.18
C LEU A 42 -20.12 19.71 11.59
N GLU A 43 -21.19 20.50 11.71
CA GLU A 43 -22.49 20.21 11.11
C GLU A 43 -22.37 20.12 9.58
N THR A 44 -21.62 21.02 8.94
CA THR A 44 -21.36 20.97 7.49
C THR A 44 -20.68 19.67 7.10
N ILE A 45 -19.62 19.26 7.81
CA ILE A 45 -18.92 18.01 7.54
C ILE A 45 -19.83 16.79 7.76
N CYS A 46 -20.58 16.75 8.86
CA CYS A 46 -21.52 15.65 9.14
C CYS A 46 -22.57 15.51 8.03
N ASN A 47 -23.10 16.64 7.54
CA ASN A 47 -24.07 16.63 6.43
C ASN A 47 -23.46 16.06 5.14
N GLU A 48 -22.23 16.44 4.81
CA GLU A 48 -21.52 15.87 3.65
C GLU A 48 -21.28 14.36 3.82
N ILE A 49 -20.88 13.90 5.01
CA ILE A 49 -20.71 12.47 5.32
C ILE A 49 -22.02 11.70 5.12
N MET A 50 -23.13 12.24 5.64
CA MET A 50 -24.45 11.62 5.48
C MET A 50 -24.89 11.56 4.02
N GLU A 51 -24.61 12.59 3.23
CA GLU A 51 -24.93 12.57 1.79
C GLU A 51 -24.06 11.56 1.02
N PHE A 52 -22.77 11.45 1.34
CA PHE A 52 -21.92 10.41 0.76
C PHE A 52 -22.38 9.00 1.15
N GLN A 53 -22.87 8.81 2.37
CA GLN A 53 -23.46 7.55 2.79
C GLN A 53 -24.75 7.25 1.98
N ARG A 54 -25.64 8.22 1.82
CA ARG A 54 -26.91 8.08 1.09
C ARG A 54 -26.69 7.75 -0.39
N THR A 55 -25.67 8.34 -0.99
CA THR A 55 -25.30 8.13 -2.41
C THR A 55 -24.40 6.90 -2.62
N GLY A 56 -24.07 6.15 -1.57
CA GLY A 56 -23.19 4.97 -1.65
C GLY A 56 -21.73 5.30 -1.96
N ARG A 57 -21.32 6.57 -1.89
CA ARG A 57 -19.95 7.07 -2.12
C ARG A 57 -19.09 6.93 -0.87
N TYR A 58 -18.90 5.69 -0.43
CA TYR A 58 -18.14 5.37 0.78
C TYR A 58 -16.67 5.81 0.71
N ASP A 59 -16.10 5.95 -0.50
CA ASP A 59 -14.77 6.52 -0.74
C ASP A 59 -14.67 7.98 -0.27
N LEU A 60 -15.63 8.80 -0.69
CA LEU A 60 -15.71 10.21 -0.31
C LEU A 60 -16.15 10.37 1.15
N MET A 61 -17.08 9.54 1.62
CA MET A 61 -17.48 9.48 3.02
C MET A 61 -16.26 9.28 3.92
N TYR A 62 -15.43 8.27 3.62
CA TYR A 62 -14.22 7.97 4.41
C TYR A 62 -13.19 9.09 4.36
N MET A 63 -12.97 9.71 3.19
CA MET A 63 -12.10 10.88 3.06
C MET A 63 -12.59 12.04 3.93
N LYS A 64 -13.91 12.29 3.93
CA LYS A 64 -14.51 13.37 4.71
C LYS A 64 -14.47 13.09 6.22
N THR A 65 -14.71 11.84 6.64
CA THR A 65 -14.54 11.42 8.04
C THR A 65 -13.10 11.60 8.52
N LYS A 66 -12.09 11.47 7.65
CA LYS A 66 -10.71 11.78 8.01
C LYS A 66 -10.46 13.28 8.28
N GLU A 67 -11.26 14.18 7.71
CA GLU A 67 -11.17 15.62 8.03
C GLU A 67 -11.67 15.92 9.46
N LEU A 68 -12.59 15.11 9.99
CA LEU A 68 -13.02 15.18 11.40
C LEU A 68 -11.97 14.65 12.37
N GLY A 69 -11.14 13.71 11.90
CA GLY A 69 -9.96 13.30 12.63
C GLY A 69 -9.08 14.52 12.83
N TRP A 70 -9.03 15.03 14.07
CA TRP A 70 -7.89 15.83 14.49
C TRP A 70 -6.66 15.08 14.02
N LYS A 71 -5.91 15.66 13.07
CA LYS A 71 -4.53 15.25 12.86
C LYS A 71 -3.92 15.44 14.23
N GLU A 72 -3.79 14.36 15.00
CA GLU A 72 -2.81 14.34 16.05
C GLU A 72 -1.55 14.79 15.32
N ASN A 73 -1.07 15.97 15.66
CA ASN A 73 0.30 16.31 15.39
C ASN A 73 1.06 15.24 16.17
N HIS A 74 1.29 14.09 15.54
CA HIS A 74 2.39 13.23 15.86
C HIS A 74 3.60 14.08 15.50
N GLY A 75 3.93 15.06 16.35
CA GLY A 75 5.23 15.69 16.33
C GLY A 75 6.20 14.54 16.24
N ILE A 76 7.10 14.59 15.26
CA ILE A 76 7.99 13.49 14.88
C ILE A 76 8.54 12.90 16.17
N GLN A 77 7.93 11.82 16.65
CA GLN A 77 8.43 11.18 17.84
C GLN A 77 9.67 10.47 17.34
N ASN A 78 10.84 10.91 17.81
CA ASN A 78 12.11 10.22 17.65
C ASN A 78 12.04 8.88 18.40
N ILE A 79 11.16 8.00 17.94
CA ILE A 79 11.03 6.63 18.39
C ILE A 79 12.21 5.92 17.75
N GLY A 80 13.30 5.86 18.52
CA GLY A 80 14.48 5.10 18.16
C GLY A 80 14.16 3.61 18.03
N ILE A 81 15.01 2.89 17.31
CA ILE A 81 14.95 1.44 17.20
C ILE A 81 15.75 0.81 18.35
N THR A 82 15.19 -0.21 18.98
CA THR A 82 15.87 -1.05 19.96
C THR A 82 16.74 -2.06 19.21
N ASP A 83 18.03 -2.09 19.49
CA ASP A 83 18.96 -3.08 18.95
C ASP A 83 18.77 -4.48 19.61
N SER A 84 19.58 -5.46 19.19
CA SER A 84 19.55 -6.82 19.76
C SER A 84 19.99 -6.89 21.22
N GLN A 85 20.67 -5.86 21.73
CA GLN A 85 21.16 -5.76 23.11
C GLN A 85 20.18 -4.99 24.02
N GLY A 86 19.07 -4.49 23.48
CA GLY A 86 18.08 -3.72 24.23
C GLY A 86 18.36 -2.21 24.29
N ASN A 87 19.41 -1.72 23.63
CA ASN A 87 19.75 -0.30 23.60
C ASN A 87 18.87 0.45 22.59
N ARG A 88 18.46 1.66 22.95
CA ARG A 88 17.67 2.53 22.07
C ARG A 88 18.58 3.37 21.19
N ILE A 89 18.52 3.12 19.89
CA ILE A 89 19.28 3.84 18.86
C ILE A 89 18.37 4.86 18.18
N VAL A 90 18.76 6.13 18.25
CA VAL A 90 18.02 7.26 17.65
C VAL A 90 18.76 7.84 16.43
N ASP A 91 20.05 7.57 16.30
CA ASP A 91 20.85 8.03 15.16
C ASP A 91 20.34 7.41 13.85
N GLN A 92 20.06 8.26 12.87
CA GLN A 92 19.42 7.84 11.62
C GLN A 92 20.31 6.88 10.80
N LYS A 93 21.63 7.09 10.78
CA LYS A 93 22.55 6.21 10.03
C LYS A 93 22.62 4.82 10.67
N GLN A 94 22.68 4.76 12.00
CA GLN A 94 22.66 3.49 12.73
C GLN A 94 21.30 2.79 12.61
N VAL A 95 20.19 3.53 12.68
CA VAL A 95 18.83 3.01 12.45
C VAL A 95 18.71 2.38 11.05
N LEU A 96 19.24 3.04 10.02
CA LEU A 96 19.26 2.51 8.66
C LEU A 96 20.10 1.23 8.59
N LYS A 97 21.28 1.20 9.20
CA LYS A 97 22.15 0.01 9.22
C LYS A 97 21.52 -1.18 9.94
N ILE A 98 20.88 -0.95 11.09
CA ILE A 98 20.16 -2.00 11.84
C ILE A 98 18.98 -2.51 11.01
N SER A 99 18.25 -1.60 10.35
CA SER A 99 17.13 -1.96 9.47
C SER A 99 17.58 -2.74 8.24
N GLU A 100 18.71 -2.35 7.64
CA GLU A 100 19.34 -3.06 6.53
C GLU A 100 19.72 -4.48 6.93
N ASN A 101 20.45 -4.65 8.04
CA ASN A 101 20.81 -5.98 8.56
C ASN A 101 19.57 -6.85 8.82
N TYR A 102 18.54 -6.27 9.45
CA TYR A 102 17.28 -6.98 9.72
C TYR A 102 16.56 -7.40 8.43
N ILE A 103 16.53 -6.54 7.41
CA ILE A 103 15.92 -6.83 6.11
C ILE A 103 16.71 -7.92 5.41
N THR A 104 18.04 -7.81 5.37
CA THR A 104 18.92 -8.83 4.81
C THR A 104 18.61 -10.17 5.47
N GLU A 105 18.69 -10.29 6.79
CA GLU A 105 18.36 -11.55 7.50
C GLU A 105 16.91 -12.03 7.25
N LEU A 106 15.95 -11.11 7.10
CA LEU A 106 14.56 -11.47 6.84
C LEU A 106 14.38 -12.16 5.48
N TYR A 107 15.14 -11.73 4.47
CA TYR A 107 15.06 -12.20 3.08
C TYR A 107 16.20 -13.14 2.64
N ASP A 108 17.30 -13.23 3.38
CA ASP A 108 18.51 -14.02 3.11
C ASP A 108 18.39 -15.49 3.58
N ARG A 109 17.23 -16.11 3.35
CA ARG A 109 16.92 -17.43 3.94
C ARG A 109 17.40 -18.60 3.09
N THR A 110 17.85 -19.64 3.77
CA THR A 110 18.18 -21.01 3.30
C THR A 110 17.14 -21.71 2.41
N ASN A 111 15.89 -21.22 2.34
CA ASN A 111 14.85 -21.73 1.44
C ASN A 111 14.77 -20.98 0.09
N ARG A 112 15.58 -19.93 -0.11
CA ARG A 112 15.77 -19.34 -1.43
C ARG A 112 16.78 -20.22 -2.16
N PRO A 113 16.37 -20.98 -3.18
CA PRO A 113 17.33 -21.76 -3.95
C PRO A 113 18.35 -20.80 -4.59
N GLU A 114 19.64 -21.11 -4.48
CA GLU A 114 20.74 -20.30 -5.05
C GLU A 114 20.54 -20.08 -6.55
N THR A 115 20.02 -21.10 -7.22
CA THR A 115 19.54 -21.05 -8.59
C THR A 115 18.19 -21.73 -8.66
N LEU A 116 17.21 -21.01 -9.20
CA LEU A 116 15.97 -21.59 -9.66
C LEU A 116 16.25 -22.15 -11.05
N GLU A 117 16.28 -23.48 -11.23
CA GLU A 117 16.39 -24.10 -12.56
C GLU A 117 15.41 -23.41 -13.51
N VAL A 118 15.94 -22.60 -14.43
CA VAL A 118 15.15 -21.97 -15.46
C VAL A 118 14.69 -23.12 -16.32
N GLU A 119 13.39 -23.24 -16.56
CA GLU A 119 12.90 -24.30 -17.44
C GLU A 119 13.70 -24.23 -18.75
N PRO A 120 14.28 -25.36 -19.19
CA PRO A 120 15.03 -25.38 -20.43
C PRO A 120 14.12 -24.86 -21.54
N GLU A 121 14.71 -24.16 -22.50
CA GLU A 121 14.04 -23.53 -23.65
C GLU A 121 13.30 -24.53 -24.57
N VAL A 122 13.24 -25.80 -24.17
CA VAL A 122 12.61 -26.90 -24.89
C VAL A 122 11.13 -26.92 -24.55
N VAL A 123 10.40 -25.95 -25.07
CA VAL A 123 9.00 -26.17 -25.45
C VAL A 123 9.05 -26.68 -26.87
N ASP A 124 8.43 -27.84 -27.10
CA ASP A 124 8.15 -28.39 -28.42
C ASP A 124 7.74 -27.25 -29.37
N THR A 125 8.43 -27.13 -30.50
CA THR A 125 8.63 -25.90 -31.29
C THR A 125 7.40 -25.25 -31.94
N ASP A 126 6.17 -25.57 -31.50
CA ASP A 126 4.92 -25.13 -32.15
C ASP A 126 4.02 -24.19 -31.32
N GLU A 127 4.26 -23.96 -30.02
CA GLU A 127 3.53 -22.93 -29.26
C GLU A 127 4.33 -21.62 -29.17
N LYS A 128 4.27 -20.80 -30.23
CA LYS A 128 4.71 -19.39 -30.13
C LYS A 128 3.84 -18.67 -29.11
N VAL A 129 4.41 -18.36 -27.96
CA VAL A 129 3.77 -17.53 -26.94
C VAL A 129 3.46 -16.15 -27.56
N PRO A 130 2.21 -15.66 -27.49
CA PRO A 130 1.84 -14.40 -28.12
C PRO A 130 2.53 -13.22 -27.44
N TYR A 131 3.09 -12.32 -28.26
CA TYR A 131 3.64 -11.06 -27.79
C TYR A 131 2.63 -10.21 -27.02
N ILE A 132 3.12 -9.32 -26.15
CA ILE A 132 2.31 -8.32 -25.46
C ILE A 132 1.77 -7.32 -26.47
N LEU A 133 0.44 -7.26 -26.55
CA LEU A 133 -0.25 -6.31 -27.41
C LEU A 133 -0.11 -4.90 -26.84
N GLN A 134 -0.06 -3.91 -27.74
CA GLN A 134 -0.02 -2.50 -27.35
C GLN A 134 -1.23 -2.12 -26.48
N SER A 135 -2.42 -2.68 -26.77
CA SER A 135 -3.64 -2.47 -25.98
C SER A 135 -3.57 -3.08 -24.58
N GLU A 136 -2.83 -4.19 -24.39
CA GLU A 136 -2.59 -4.77 -23.07
C GLU A 136 -1.69 -3.86 -22.23
N ALA A 137 -0.61 -3.34 -22.83
CA ALA A 137 0.29 -2.39 -22.19
C ALA A 137 -0.43 -1.08 -21.84
N GLU A 138 -1.24 -0.55 -22.77
CA GLU A 138 -2.04 0.64 -22.55
C GLU A 138 -3.03 0.46 -21.38
N LYS A 139 -3.75 -0.66 -21.37
CA LYS A 139 -4.68 -0.98 -20.27
C LYS A 139 -3.95 -1.12 -18.95
N ALA A 140 -2.78 -1.78 -18.94
CA ALA A 140 -1.95 -1.91 -17.73
C ALA A 140 -1.52 -0.55 -17.17
N ILE A 141 -1.17 0.41 -18.04
CA ILE A 141 -0.81 1.78 -17.67
C ILE A 141 -2.03 2.56 -17.15
N LYS A 142 -3.17 2.49 -17.85
CA LYS A 142 -4.42 3.15 -17.43
C LYS A 142 -4.90 2.68 -16.06
N ASP A 143 -4.78 1.38 -15.79
CA ASP A 143 -5.14 0.75 -14.51
C ASP A 143 -4.19 1.08 -13.35
N MET A 144 -3.05 1.74 -13.60
CA MET A 144 -2.16 2.18 -12.51
C MET A 144 -2.84 3.28 -11.68
N ARG A 145 -2.64 3.28 -10.36
CA ARG A 145 -3.17 4.33 -9.49
C ARG A 145 -2.26 5.56 -9.52
N ASN A 146 -2.86 6.74 -9.53
CA ASN A 146 -2.14 8.01 -9.52
C ASN A 146 -1.51 8.30 -8.15
N GLY A 147 -0.43 9.09 -8.14
CA GLY A 147 0.23 9.53 -6.91
C GLY A 147 0.86 8.39 -6.10
N LYS A 148 1.22 7.29 -6.76
CA LYS A 148 1.92 6.15 -6.13
C LYS A 148 3.42 6.32 -6.24
N ALA A 149 4.11 5.94 -5.18
CA ALA A 149 5.56 5.89 -5.16
C ALA A 149 6.08 4.90 -6.22
N THR A 150 7.18 5.28 -6.85
CA THR A 150 7.86 4.50 -7.87
C THR A 150 9.23 4.01 -7.37
N GLY A 151 9.70 2.89 -7.90
CA GLY A 151 11.02 2.30 -7.56
C GLY A 151 12.15 2.79 -8.47
N ASP A 152 11.77 3.41 -9.58
CA ASP A 152 12.63 4.18 -10.48
C ASP A 152 12.25 5.66 -10.39
N ASP A 153 12.81 6.51 -11.24
CA ASP A 153 12.45 7.93 -11.31
C ASP A 153 11.31 8.19 -12.32
N VAL A 154 10.50 7.16 -12.65
CA VAL A 154 9.41 7.23 -13.63
C VAL A 154 8.06 6.94 -12.96
N PRO A 155 7.33 7.97 -12.51
CA PRO A 155 6.00 7.80 -11.94
C PRO A 155 5.01 7.18 -12.93
N GLY A 156 4.05 6.39 -12.42
CA GLY A 156 2.98 5.82 -13.25
C GLY A 156 2.12 6.89 -13.93
N ASP A 157 2.02 8.09 -13.34
CA ASP A 157 1.32 9.23 -13.93
C ASP A 157 2.00 9.73 -15.22
N VAL A 158 3.34 9.67 -15.29
CA VAL A 158 4.11 10.03 -16.49
C VAL A 158 3.87 9.00 -17.59
N LEU A 159 3.81 7.70 -17.25
CA LEU A 159 3.51 6.65 -18.21
C LEU A 159 2.13 6.84 -18.88
N LYS A 160 1.15 7.41 -18.16
CA LYS A 160 -0.18 7.71 -18.72
C LYS A 160 -0.19 8.84 -19.73
N LEU A 161 0.84 9.71 -19.71
CA LEU A 161 1.01 10.79 -20.66
C LEU A 161 1.76 10.36 -21.92
N LEU A 162 2.19 9.10 -22.00
CA LEU A 162 2.79 8.55 -23.21
C LEU A 162 1.76 8.61 -24.35
N GLY A 163 2.05 9.41 -25.36
CA GLY A 163 1.33 9.36 -26.63
C GLY A 163 1.55 8.03 -27.35
N GLU A 164 0.86 7.83 -28.47
CA GLU A 164 0.89 6.58 -29.25
C GLU A 164 2.31 6.12 -29.60
N GLY A 165 3.19 7.05 -30.00
CA GLY A 165 4.60 6.73 -30.30
C GLY A 165 5.38 6.21 -29.08
N GLY A 166 5.17 6.82 -27.91
CA GLY A 166 5.82 6.39 -26.66
C GLY A 166 5.32 5.02 -26.21
N LEU A 167 4.01 4.79 -26.30
CA LEU A 167 3.37 3.51 -26.00
C LEU A 167 3.87 2.39 -26.93
N LYS A 168 4.03 2.67 -28.23
CA LYS A 168 4.58 1.72 -29.21
C LYS A 168 6.03 1.36 -28.88
N THR A 169 6.86 2.34 -28.56
CA THR A 169 8.27 2.10 -28.16
C THR A 169 8.37 1.29 -26.87
N LEU A 170 7.55 1.64 -25.87
CA LEU A 170 7.50 0.90 -24.61
C LEU A 170 7.04 -0.55 -24.81
N THR A 171 6.03 -0.77 -25.65
CA THR A 171 5.54 -2.12 -25.98
C THR A 171 6.62 -2.95 -26.67
N LYS A 172 7.38 -2.36 -27.60
CA LYS A 172 8.53 -3.02 -28.24
C LYS A 172 9.59 -3.42 -27.21
N LEU A 173 9.96 -2.52 -26.31
CA LEU A 173 10.92 -2.81 -25.24
C LEU A 173 10.44 -3.98 -24.37
N ILE A 174 9.17 -3.96 -23.96
CA ILE A 174 8.56 -5.02 -23.17
C ILE A 174 8.61 -6.37 -23.89
N ASN A 175 8.33 -6.40 -25.20
CA ASN A 175 8.39 -7.63 -25.99
C ASN A 175 9.82 -8.16 -26.16
N ILE A 176 10.82 -7.28 -26.30
CA ILE A 176 12.24 -7.68 -26.30
C ILE A 176 12.60 -8.34 -24.96
N ILE A 177 12.19 -7.74 -23.83
CA ILE A 177 12.41 -8.31 -22.50
C ILE A 177 11.70 -9.66 -22.36
N TYR A 178 10.49 -9.78 -22.89
CA TYR A 178 9.69 -11.00 -22.83
C TYR A 178 10.33 -12.16 -23.59
N GLU A 179 10.83 -11.89 -24.80
CA GLU A 179 11.49 -12.86 -25.67
C GLU A 179 12.86 -13.28 -25.16
N THR A 180 13.71 -12.30 -24.81
CA THR A 180 15.08 -12.56 -24.31
C THR A 180 15.08 -13.09 -22.87
N GLY A 181 14.06 -12.75 -22.09
CA GLY A 181 14.06 -12.95 -20.64
C GLY A 181 15.06 -12.05 -19.91
N GLU A 182 15.69 -11.07 -20.56
CA GLU A 182 16.69 -10.19 -19.94
C GLU A 182 16.02 -8.96 -19.32
N LEU A 183 16.08 -8.87 -17.99
CA LEU A 183 15.51 -7.74 -17.25
C LEU A 183 16.51 -6.57 -17.18
N PRO A 184 16.08 -5.33 -17.48
CA PRO A 184 16.86 -4.12 -17.21
C PRO A 184 17.27 -4.04 -15.75
N LYS A 185 18.39 -3.36 -15.47
CA LYS A 185 18.90 -3.17 -14.11
C LYS A 185 17.84 -2.52 -13.22
N GLU A 186 17.15 -1.52 -13.74
CA GLU A 186 16.12 -0.72 -13.07
C GLU A 186 14.91 -1.57 -12.64
N PHE A 187 14.64 -2.69 -13.33
CA PHE A 187 13.52 -3.58 -12.99
C PHE A 187 13.90 -4.55 -11.87
N LYS A 188 15.18 -4.89 -11.78
CA LYS A 188 15.77 -5.74 -10.74
C LYS A 188 16.01 -4.98 -9.44
N GLU A 189 16.25 -3.68 -9.55
CA GLU A 189 16.48 -2.81 -8.41
C GLU A 189 15.17 -2.35 -7.75
N VAL A 190 15.09 -2.48 -6.42
CA VAL A 190 13.93 -2.07 -5.63
C VAL A 190 14.30 -1.17 -4.48
N THR A 191 13.43 -0.22 -4.19
CA THR A 191 13.53 0.65 -3.01
C THR A 191 12.75 0.00 -1.87
N MET A 192 13.43 -0.42 -0.81
CA MET A 192 12.76 -0.97 0.37
C MET A 192 12.46 0.12 1.40
N ILE A 193 11.19 0.21 1.83
CA ILE A 193 10.75 1.11 2.89
C ILE A 193 10.20 0.32 4.07
N ALA A 194 10.40 0.83 5.29
CA ALA A 194 9.88 0.23 6.52
C ALA A 194 8.71 1.06 7.06
N LEU A 195 7.47 0.52 7.00
CA LEU A 195 6.27 1.19 7.52
C LEU A 195 5.92 0.69 8.91
N LYS A 196 5.59 1.59 9.84
CA LYS A 196 5.17 1.22 11.20
C LYS A 196 3.87 0.42 11.17
N LYS A 197 3.83 -0.74 11.84
CA LYS A 197 2.60 -1.55 12.04
C LYS A 197 1.72 -1.03 13.18
N LYS A 198 2.33 -0.35 14.15
CA LYS A 198 1.69 0.21 15.34
C LYS A 198 2.23 1.62 15.63
N THR A 199 1.48 2.40 16.39
CA THR A 199 1.81 3.80 16.72
C THR A 199 3.21 3.94 17.33
N ILE A 200 3.56 3.06 18.27
CA ILE A 200 4.86 3.01 18.93
C ILE A 200 5.63 1.80 18.40
N ALA A 201 6.43 2.00 17.35
CA ALA A 201 7.25 0.96 16.73
C ALA A 201 8.71 1.11 17.18
N THR A 202 9.12 0.35 18.18
CA THR A 202 10.47 0.39 18.74
C THR A 202 11.35 -0.75 18.24
N LYS A 203 10.79 -1.85 17.74
CA LYS A 203 11.56 -2.97 17.18
C LYS A 203 11.53 -2.94 15.64
N CYS A 204 12.55 -3.50 14.98
CA CYS A 204 12.52 -3.68 13.52
C CYS A 204 11.33 -4.54 13.07
N SER A 205 10.95 -5.56 13.85
CA SER A 205 9.78 -6.41 13.58
C SER A 205 8.43 -5.69 13.65
N ASP A 206 8.38 -4.54 14.33
CA ASP A 206 7.21 -3.67 14.40
C ASP A 206 7.00 -2.88 13.11
N HIS A 207 7.94 -2.98 12.17
CA HIS A 207 7.84 -2.40 10.86
C HIS A 207 7.49 -3.47 9.82
N ARG A 208 6.73 -3.06 8.80
CA ARG A 208 6.43 -3.83 7.60
C ARG A 208 7.33 -3.32 6.49
N THR A 209 8.22 -4.18 6.03
CA THR A 209 9.05 -3.89 4.85
C THR A 209 8.17 -3.95 3.61
N ILE A 210 8.25 -2.93 2.76
CA ILE A 210 7.60 -2.87 1.45
C ILE A 210 8.68 -2.65 0.41
N SER A 211 8.70 -3.50 -0.61
CA SER A 211 9.54 -3.34 -1.78
C SER A 211 8.78 -2.52 -2.83
N ILE A 212 9.35 -1.38 -3.24
CA ILE A 212 8.82 -0.52 -4.29
C ILE A 212 9.62 -0.80 -5.56
N MET A 213 8.91 -1.31 -6.57
CA MET A 213 9.45 -1.64 -7.89
C MET A 213 9.03 -0.60 -8.92
N ALA A 214 9.85 -0.45 -9.96
CA ALA A 214 9.57 0.30 -11.18
C ALA A 214 8.14 0.05 -11.68
N HIS A 215 7.44 1.11 -12.09
CA HIS A 215 6.08 0.97 -12.63
C HIS A 215 6.06 0.17 -13.93
N THR A 216 7.08 0.35 -14.75
CA THR A 216 7.22 -0.35 -16.04
C THR A 216 7.31 -1.86 -15.85
N ALA A 217 8.05 -2.34 -14.83
CA ALA A 217 8.10 -3.76 -14.48
C ALA A 217 6.73 -4.33 -14.07
N LYS A 218 5.82 -3.51 -13.52
CA LYS A 218 4.46 -3.93 -13.18
C LYS A 218 3.62 -4.27 -14.40
N ILE A 219 3.98 -3.79 -15.60
CA ILE A 219 3.28 -4.14 -16.84
C ILE A 219 3.50 -5.62 -17.16
N LEU A 220 4.71 -6.15 -16.92
CA LEU A 220 5.06 -7.55 -17.21
C LEU A 220 4.21 -8.55 -16.43
N LYS A 221 3.81 -8.24 -15.20
CA LYS A 221 2.99 -9.13 -14.36
C LYS A 221 1.48 -9.01 -14.62
N ARG A 222 1.02 -8.00 -15.36
CA ARG A 222 -0.42 -7.70 -15.51
C ARG A 222 -1.18 -8.75 -16.29
N ARG A 223 -0.53 -9.43 -17.22
CA ARG A 223 -1.13 -10.51 -18.00
C ARG A 223 -1.29 -11.75 -17.12
N ALA A 224 -0.22 -12.19 -16.44
CA ALA A 224 -0.29 -13.23 -15.41
C ALA A 224 -1.34 -12.95 -14.31
N GLU A 225 -1.43 -11.72 -13.79
CA GLU A 225 -2.45 -11.34 -12.79
C GLU A 225 -3.89 -11.58 -13.28
N ARG A 226 -4.18 -11.39 -14.58
CA ARG A 226 -5.51 -11.66 -15.15
C ARG A 226 -5.80 -13.15 -15.24
N LYS A 227 -4.85 -13.93 -15.77
CA LYS A 227 -4.98 -15.40 -15.84
C LYS A 227 -5.22 -16.00 -14.45
N ILE A 228 -4.49 -15.52 -13.44
CA ILE A 228 -4.66 -15.98 -12.06
C ILE A 228 -6.05 -15.61 -11.53
N GLU A 229 -6.55 -14.41 -11.80
CA GLU A 229 -7.88 -13.97 -11.34
C GLU A 229 -9.01 -14.89 -11.82
N ASP A 230 -8.90 -15.44 -13.04
CA ASP A 230 -9.88 -16.36 -13.62
C ASP A 230 -9.88 -17.74 -12.93
N ILE A 231 -8.77 -18.11 -12.27
CA ILE A 231 -8.59 -19.41 -11.58
C ILE A 231 -8.92 -19.31 -10.09
N LEU A 232 -8.88 -18.12 -9.50
CA LEU A 232 -9.13 -17.93 -8.07
C LEU A 232 -10.58 -18.25 -7.70
N GLY A 233 -10.75 -19.23 -6.80
CA GLY A 233 -12.04 -19.64 -6.28
C GLY A 233 -12.85 -18.50 -5.65
N GLU A 234 -14.17 -18.62 -5.68
CA GLU A 234 -15.09 -17.56 -5.25
C GLU A 234 -14.94 -17.15 -3.78
N ASN A 235 -14.50 -18.10 -2.95
CA ASN A 235 -14.27 -17.92 -1.51
C ASN A 235 -12.99 -17.14 -1.17
N GLN A 236 -12.16 -16.81 -2.17
CA GLN A 236 -11.04 -15.91 -1.98
C GLN A 236 -11.55 -14.46 -2.04
N PHE A 237 -11.38 -13.71 -0.95
CA PHE A 237 -11.75 -12.29 -0.88
C PHE A 237 -10.53 -11.36 -0.89
N GLY A 238 -9.41 -11.82 -0.34
CA GLY A 238 -8.17 -11.05 -0.26
C GLY A 238 -7.50 -10.88 -1.63
N PHE A 239 -6.96 -9.68 -1.88
CA PHE A 239 -6.20 -9.34 -3.09
C PHE A 239 -6.94 -9.45 -4.43
N ARG A 240 -8.27 -9.61 -4.42
CA ARG A 240 -9.09 -9.67 -5.64
C ARG A 240 -9.72 -8.33 -5.97
N ARG A 241 -9.91 -8.06 -7.26
CA ARG A 241 -10.60 -6.84 -7.71
C ARG A 241 -12.10 -6.97 -7.42
N GLY A 242 -12.69 -5.96 -6.80
CA GLY A 242 -14.13 -5.91 -6.52
C GLY A 242 -14.59 -6.77 -5.34
N LYS A 243 -13.68 -7.48 -4.66
CA LYS A 243 -13.94 -8.16 -3.39
C LYS A 243 -13.15 -7.50 -2.27
N GLY A 244 -13.72 -7.47 -1.08
CA GLY A 244 -13.09 -6.87 0.09
C GLY A 244 -13.47 -7.55 1.39
N THR A 245 -12.93 -7.02 2.49
CA THR A 245 -13.16 -7.55 3.85
C THR A 245 -14.64 -7.50 4.24
N ARG A 246 -15.40 -6.53 3.72
CA ARG A 246 -16.85 -6.44 3.96
C ARG A 246 -17.60 -7.64 3.39
N ASP A 247 -17.22 -8.10 2.21
CA ASP A 247 -17.84 -9.26 1.56
C ASP A 247 -17.51 -10.53 2.33
N ALA A 248 -16.25 -10.68 2.77
CA ALA A 248 -15.83 -11.80 3.60
C ALA A 248 -16.61 -11.86 4.93
N ILE A 249 -16.70 -10.73 5.65
CA ILE A 249 -17.47 -10.65 6.91
C ILE A 249 -18.95 -10.93 6.65
N GLY A 250 -19.52 -10.38 5.58
CA GLY A 250 -20.91 -10.61 5.20
C GLY A 250 -21.19 -12.10 4.95
N MET A 251 -20.31 -12.77 4.21
CA MET A 251 -20.42 -14.20 3.94
C MET A 251 -20.32 -15.03 5.22
N THR A 252 -19.33 -14.76 6.07
CA THR A 252 -19.18 -15.44 7.37
C THR A 252 -20.42 -15.24 8.25
N ARG A 253 -21.01 -14.02 8.24
CA ARG A 253 -22.22 -13.72 8.99
C ARG A 253 -23.42 -14.52 8.48
N ILE A 254 -23.62 -14.59 7.17
CA ILE A 254 -24.70 -15.37 6.56
C ILE A 254 -24.57 -16.85 6.91
N ILE A 255 -23.37 -17.42 6.80
CA ILE A 255 -23.13 -18.82 7.18
C ILE A 255 -23.49 -19.02 8.65
N ALA A 256 -23.05 -18.12 9.52
CA ALA A 256 -23.35 -18.22 10.94
C ALA A 256 -24.85 -18.13 11.25
N GLU A 257 -25.57 -17.19 10.64
CA GLU A 257 -27.02 -17.04 10.81
C GLU A 257 -27.76 -18.30 10.34
N ARG A 258 -27.40 -18.86 9.17
CA ARG A 258 -28.05 -20.05 8.62
C ARG A 258 -27.81 -21.30 9.45
N THR A 259 -26.61 -21.49 10.00
CA THR A 259 -26.30 -22.63 10.88
C THR A 259 -27.10 -22.54 12.18
N LEU A 260 -27.21 -21.34 12.76
CA LEU A 260 -28.00 -21.12 13.98
C LEU A 260 -29.51 -21.24 13.75
N GLU A 261 -30.02 -20.88 12.57
CA GLU A 261 -31.44 -21.03 12.19
C GLU A 261 -31.90 -22.50 12.18
N ILE A 262 -30.99 -23.44 11.92
CA ILE A 262 -31.28 -24.89 11.90
C ILE A 262 -30.89 -25.60 13.20
N ASP A 263 -30.58 -24.84 14.26
CA ASP A 263 -30.20 -25.32 15.59
C ASP A 263 -28.95 -26.23 15.61
N GLU A 264 -28.02 -26.00 14.68
CA GLU A 264 -26.75 -26.71 14.60
C GLU A 264 -25.62 -25.92 15.29
N GLU A 265 -24.63 -26.63 15.83
CA GLU A 265 -23.47 -26.00 16.45
C GLU A 265 -22.50 -25.43 15.39
N LEU A 266 -22.18 -24.14 15.51
CA LEU A 266 -21.18 -23.49 14.67
C LEU A 266 -19.84 -23.36 15.39
N CYS A 267 -18.78 -23.94 14.81
CA CYS A 267 -17.40 -23.71 15.22
C CYS A 267 -16.64 -22.92 14.15
N ALA A 268 -15.97 -21.82 14.56
CA ALA A 268 -15.16 -20.98 13.67
C ALA A 268 -13.67 -21.10 13.98
N CYS A 269 -12.89 -21.61 13.02
CA CYS A 269 -11.44 -21.77 13.13
C CYS A 269 -10.70 -20.68 12.35
N PHE A 270 -9.86 -19.90 13.04
CA PHE A 270 -9.03 -18.87 12.41
C PHE A 270 -7.58 -19.33 12.30
N ILE A 271 -7.06 -19.35 11.07
CA ILE A 271 -5.68 -19.74 10.77
C ILE A 271 -4.95 -18.52 10.22
N ASP A 272 -3.84 -18.13 10.85
CA ASP A 272 -2.96 -17.05 10.37
C ASP A 272 -1.53 -17.55 10.12
N TRP A 273 -0.99 -17.19 8.96
CA TRP A 273 0.33 -17.62 8.54
C TRP A 273 1.40 -16.61 8.95
N GLN A 274 2.31 -17.03 9.82
CA GLN A 274 3.42 -16.18 10.24
C GLN A 274 4.38 -15.89 9.06
N LYS A 275 4.56 -14.60 8.73
CA LYS A 275 5.48 -14.13 7.67
C LYS A 275 5.23 -14.79 6.30
N ALA A 276 3.96 -14.92 5.90
CA ALA A 276 3.54 -15.63 4.68
C ALA A 276 4.36 -15.26 3.42
N PHE A 277 4.61 -13.97 3.16
CA PHE A 277 5.38 -13.53 1.99
C PHE A 277 6.88 -13.87 2.05
N ASN A 278 7.45 -14.03 3.26
CA ASN A 278 8.87 -14.33 3.44
C ASN A 278 9.16 -15.83 3.50
N ARG A 279 8.13 -16.67 3.62
CA ARG A 279 8.24 -18.13 3.81
C ARG A 279 7.67 -18.94 2.63
N VAL A 280 7.53 -18.32 1.47
CA VAL A 280 7.04 -18.99 0.26
C VAL A 280 8.05 -20.06 -0.17
N ASN A 281 7.56 -21.26 -0.48
CA ASN A 281 8.36 -22.31 -1.12
C ASN A 281 8.39 -22.05 -2.64
N TRP A 282 9.56 -21.67 -3.16
CA TRP A 282 9.72 -21.26 -4.56
C TRP A 282 9.50 -22.39 -5.56
N THR A 283 9.89 -23.61 -5.22
CA THR A 283 9.68 -24.79 -6.07
C THR A 283 8.17 -25.06 -6.23
N LYS A 284 7.42 -25.05 -5.12
CA LYS A 284 5.96 -25.18 -5.16
C LYS A 284 5.29 -24.01 -5.89
N LEU A 285 5.77 -22.78 -5.69
CA LEU A 285 5.24 -21.61 -6.41
C LEU A 285 5.39 -21.78 -7.93
N LYS A 286 6.57 -22.21 -8.41
CA LYS A 286 6.78 -22.48 -9.83
C LYS A 286 5.84 -23.54 -10.39
N GLN A 287 5.67 -24.64 -9.66
CA GLN A 287 4.77 -25.70 -10.04
C GLN A 287 3.34 -25.18 -10.18
N ASN A 288 2.86 -24.41 -9.19
CA ASN A 288 1.54 -23.78 -9.26
C ASN A 288 1.42 -22.80 -10.43
N LEU A 289 2.45 -22.02 -10.74
CA LEU A 289 2.45 -21.13 -11.91
C LEU A 289 2.36 -21.92 -13.22
N LYS A 290 3.00 -23.09 -13.31
CA LYS A 290 2.91 -23.97 -14.48
C LYS A 290 1.51 -24.58 -14.63
N GLU A 291 0.94 -25.08 -13.53
CA GLU A 291 -0.40 -25.68 -13.50
C GLU A 291 -1.52 -24.66 -13.81
N THR A 292 -1.29 -23.37 -13.58
CA THR A 292 -2.24 -22.29 -13.91
C THR A 292 -2.23 -21.87 -15.38
N GLY A 293 -1.41 -22.50 -16.25
CA GLY A 293 -1.35 -22.16 -17.67
C GLY A 293 -0.65 -20.83 -17.97
N ILE A 294 0.13 -20.31 -17.04
CA ILE A 294 1.01 -19.17 -17.28
C ILE A 294 2.14 -19.64 -18.20
N ASP A 295 2.42 -18.90 -19.26
CA ASP A 295 3.40 -19.31 -20.26
C ASP A 295 4.82 -19.29 -19.69
N TRP A 296 5.71 -20.06 -20.31
CA TRP A 296 7.06 -20.22 -19.83
C TRP A 296 7.87 -18.90 -19.84
N CYS A 297 7.60 -18.00 -20.79
CA CYS A 297 8.22 -16.67 -20.83
C CYS A 297 7.84 -15.84 -19.58
N GLU A 298 6.55 -15.78 -19.23
CA GLU A 298 6.06 -15.13 -18.01
C GLU A 298 6.67 -15.76 -16.76
N ARG A 299 6.69 -17.10 -16.67
CA ARG A 299 7.24 -17.81 -15.50
C ARG A 299 8.75 -17.59 -15.34
N ARG A 300 9.48 -17.54 -16.45
CA ARG A 300 10.91 -17.18 -16.48
C ARG A 300 11.13 -15.75 -15.98
N LEU A 301 10.35 -14.78 -16.48
CA LEU A 301 10.44 -13.39 -16.04
C LEU A 301 10.12 -13.22 -14.55
N ILE A 302 9.04 -13.85 -14.06
CA ILE A 302 8.67 -13.83 -12.63
C ILE A 302 9.84 -14.40 -11.81
N SER A 303 10.42 -15.53 -12.23
CA SER A 303 11.54 -16.15 -11.53
C SER A 303 12.76 -15.21 -11.46
N LYS A 304 13.17 -14.62 -12.59
CA LYS A 304 14.29 -13.65 -12.63
C LYS A 304 14.00 -12.40 -11.81
N LEU A 305 12.77 -11.88 -11.85
CA LEU A 305 12.37 -10.69 -11.08
C LEU A 305 12.54 -10.88 -9.57
N TYR A 306 12.32 -12.09 -9.07
CA TYR A 306 12.49 -12.42 -7.65
C TYR A 306 13.91 -12.87 -7.29
N MET A 307 14.60 -13.60 -8.17
CA MET A 307 15.95 -14.10 -7.89
C MET A 307 17.04 -13.05 -8.11
N ASP A 308 16.88 -12.19 -9.09
CA ASP A 308 17.87 -11.16 -9.41
C ASP A 308 17.59 -9.83 -8.70
N GLN A 309 16.57 -9.79 -7.84
CA GLN A 309 16.18 -8.58 -7.12
C GLN A 309 17.30 -8.08 -6.22
N LYS A 310 17.63 -6.79 -6.36
CA LYS A 310 18.62 -6.09 -5.55
C LYS A 310 17.99 -4.89 -4.87
N VAL A 311 18.32 -4.66 -3.61
CA VAL A 311 17.89 -3.45 -2.91
C VAL A 311 18.80 -2.30 -3.35
N LYS A 312 18.22 -1.18 -3.78
CA LYS A 312 18.98 0.05 -4.02
C LYS A 312 19.55 0.52 -2.68
N SER A 313 20.87 0.51 -2.55
CA SER A 313 21.53 1.10 -1.39
C SER A 313 21.29 2.60 -1.39
N ALA A 314 20.95 3.18 -0.24
CA ALA A 314 20.67 4.61 -0.08
C ALA A 314 21.94 5.50 -0.14
N ASN A 315 22.95 5.08 -0.88
CA ASN A 315 24.16 5.84 -1.14
C ASN A 315 24.06 6.45 -2.55
N GLY A 316 23.46 7.64 -2.62
CA GLY A 316 23.28 8.43 -3.83
C GLY A 316 22.20 9.47 -3.63
#